data_AF-A0A1A8GXI4-F1
#
_entry.id   AF-A0A1A8GXI4-F1
#
_cell.length_a   1.000
_cell.length_b   1.000
_cell.length_c   1.000
_cell.angle_alpha   90.00
_cell.angle_beta   90.00
_cell.angle_gamma   90.00
#
_symmetry.space_group_name_H-M   'P 1'
#
loop_
_entity.id
_entity.type
_entity.pdbx_description
1 polymer ?
#
loop_
_entity_poly.entity_id
_entity_poly.type
_entity_poly.pdbx_seq_one_letter_code
_entity_poly.pdbx_strand_id
1 'polypeptide(L)'
;APVTCGDPKMATDFLFQLFSAAVVSWGDHFMPLLYGVRAQWFPWRADSRSPRLKHQLYGEDSLTAGILQQSLMGMSHSLPLLLHKEPWCNQTHKFLDWLLSISEGPEQNLSATTINTAKAALMSLKSSAEFKKKAVWTRVYGW
;
A
#
# COMPACT_ATOMS: atom_id res chain seq x y z
N ALA A 1 -3.41 -34.01 1.52
CA ALA A 1 -2.08 -33.49 1.88
C ALA A 1 -2.25 -32.42 2.95
N PRO A 2 -1.41 -32.34 3.99
CA PRO A 2 -1.46 -31.23 4.94
C PRO A 2 -1.15 -29.92 4.20
N VAL A 3 -1.91 -28.86 4.50
CA VAL A 3 -1.66 -27.52 3.97
C VAL A 3 -0.36 -27.01 4.61
N THR A 4 0.72 -26.97 3.86
CA THR A 4 1.98 -26.37 4.30
C THR A 4 1.85 -24.86 4.24
N CYS A 5 1.99 -24.18 5.38
CA CYS A 5 2.10 -22.72 5.41
C CYS A 5 3.37 -22.33 4.63
N GLY A 6 3.23 -21.50 3.59
CA GLY A 6 4.36 -20.93 2.87
C GLY A 6 5.19 -19.99 3.75
N ASP A 7 6.23 -19.38 3.19
CA ASP A 7 7.03 -18.38 3.92
C ASP A 7 6.14 -17.22 4.39
N PRO A 8 5.94 -17.04 5.72
CA PRO A 8 5.08 -15.99 6.25
C PRO A 8 5.58 -14.60 5.85
N LYS A 9 6.88 -14.43 5.63
CA LYS A 9 7.49 -13.17 5.21
C LYS A 9 7.09 -12.77 3.78
N MET A 10 7.07 -13.73 2.86
CA MET A 10 6.58 -13.48 1.50
C MET A 10 5.10 -13.11 1.49
N ALA A 11 4.31 -13.77 2.34
CA ALA A 11 2.87 -13.49 2.45
C ALA A 11 2.60 -12.08 3.00
N THR A 12 3.29 -11.68 4.08
CA THR A 12 3.12 -10.36 4.69
C THR A 12 3.60 -9.24 3.75
N ASP A 13 4.72 -9.43 3.06
CA ASP A 13 5.22 -8.48 2.07
C ASP A 13 4.23 -8.29 0.92
N PHE A 14 3.69 -9.39 0.39
CA PHE A 14 2.69 -9.33 -0.68
C PHE A 14 1.42 -8.59 -0.22
N LEU A 15 0.89 -8.92 0.95
CA LEU A 15 -0.30 -8.25 1.51
C LEU A 15 -0.06 -6.77 1.74
N PHE A 16 1.13 -6.40 2.21
CA PHE A 16 1.49 -5.00 2.43
C PHE A 16 1.67 -4.22 1.12
N GLN A 17 2.24 -4.85 0.09
CA GLN A 17 2.30 -4.28 -1.26
C GLN A 17 0.91 -4.10 -1.86
N LEU A 18 0.02 -5.08 -1.70
CA LEU A 18 -1.37 -4.98 -2.16
C LEU A 18 -2.12 -3.84 -1.45
N PHE A 19 -1.96 -3.74 -0.12
CA PHE A 19 -2.48 -2.63 0.65
C PHE A 19 -1.96 -1.28 0.13
N SER A 20 -0.65 -1.17 -0.10
CA SER A 20 -0.03 0.05 -0.62
C SER A 20 -0.58 0.43 -1.99
N ALA A 21 -0.78 -0.55 -2.89
CA ALA A 21 -1.39 -0.32 -4.19
C ALA A 21 -2.83 0.18 -4.07
N ALA A 22 -3.62 -0.36 -3.13
CA ALA A 22 -4.97 0.13 -2.87
C ALA A 22 -4.97 1.56 -2.33
N VAL A 23 -4.11 1.87 -1.37
CA VAL A 23 -3.95 3.22 -0.80
C VAL A 23 -3.55 4.22 -1.89
N VAL A 24 -2.59 3.86 -2.74
CA VAL A 24 -2.16 4.67 -3.88
C VAL A 24 -3.30 4.88 -4.88
N SER A 25 -4.11 3.85 -5.12
CA SER A 25 -5.22 3.89 -6.08
C SER A 25 -6.43 4.70 -5.61
N TRP A 26 -6.67 4.77 -4.29
CA TRP A 26 -7.84 5.45 -3.72
C TRP A 26 -7.50 6.80 -3.07
N GLY A 27 -6.27 6.95 -2.58
CA GLY A 27 -5.78 8.16 -1.95
C GLY A 27 -5.59 9.29 -2.96
N ASP A 28 -5.02 8.99 -4.13
CA ASP A 28 -4.70 9.97 -5.16
C ASP A 28 -5.21 9.53 -6.55
N HIS A 29 -5.63 10.51 -7.34
CA HIS A 29 -6.00 10.31 -8.75
C HIS A 29 -4.79 10.30 -9.68
N PHE A 30 -3.68 10.92 -9.28
CA PHE A 30 -2.49 11.06 -10.13
C PHE A 30 -1.51 9.90 -10.01
N MET A 31 -1.27 9.39 -8.79
CA MET A 31 -0.32 8.29 -8.59
C MET A 31 -0.60 7.04 -9.46
N PRO A 32 -1.84 6.55 -9.63
CA PRO A 32 -2.09 5.40 -10.51
C PRO A 32 -1.68 5.67 -11.96
N LEU A 33 -1.90 6.89 -12.46
CA LEU A 33 -1.49 7.30 -13.79
C LEU A 33 0.04 7.35 -13.92
N LEU A 34 0.74 7.86 -12.91
CA LEU A 34 2.21 7.86 -12.87
C LEU A 34 2.79 6.44 -12.92
N TYR A 35 2.13 5.48 -12.27
CA TYR A 35 2.52 4.06 -12.32
C TYR A 35 2.01 3.33 -13.56
N GLY A 36 1.36 4.02 -14.50
CA GLY A 36 0.78 3.40 -15.70
C GLY A 36 -0.39 2.45 -15.41
N VAL A 37 -0.94 2.50 -14.18
CA VAL A 37 -2.12 1.74 -13.77
C VAL A 37 -3.34 2.37 -14.43
N ARG A 38 -4.01 1.61 -15.29
CA ARG A 38 -5.26 2.00 -15.93
C ARG A 38 -6.37 1.05 -15.54
N ALA A 39 -7.56 1.59 -15.31
CA ALA A 39 -8.77 0.78 -15.18
C ALA A 39 -9.08 0.14 -16.54
N GLN A 40 -8.57 -1.07 -16.74
CA GLN A 40 -8.99 -1.91 -17.85
C GLN A 40 -10.30 -2.58 -17.45
N TRP A 41 -11.42 -1.88 -17.69
CA TRP A 41 -12.74 -2.49 -17.61
C TRP A 41 -12.93 -3.41 -18.82
N PHE A 42 -12.27 -4.57 -18.79
CA PHE A 42 -12.49 -5.59 -19.79
C PHE A 42 -13.70 -6.43 -19.36
N PRO A 43 -14.76 -6.53 -20.19
CA PRO A 43 -15.83 -7.47 -19.92
C PRO A 43 -15.20 -8.86 -19.84
N TRP A 44 -15.40 -9.51 -18.70
CA TRP A 44 -14.80 -10.80 -18.34
C TRP A 44 -15.15 -11.85 -19.41
N ARG A 45 -14.28 -12.04 -20.40
CA ARG A 45 -14.31 -13.16 -21.34
C ARG A 45 -13.09 -14.01 -21.04
N ALA A 46 -13.32 -15.11 -20.35
CA ALA A 46 -12.31 -16.10 -19.97
C ALA A 46 -11.51 -16.63 -21.17
N ASP A 47 -12.05 -16.56 -22.39
CA ASP A 47 -11.47 -17.26 -23.55
C ASP A 47 -10.93 -16.37 -24.67
N SER A 48 -11.01 -15.04 -24.54
CA SER A 48 -10.40 -14.16 -25.53
C SER A 48 -9.68 -13.04 -24.83
N ARG A 49 -8.35 -13.20 -24.67
CA ARG A 49 -7.44 -12.07 -24.47
C ARG A 49 -7.70 -11.10 -25.64
N SER A 50 -8.55 -10.11 -25.43
CA SER A 50 -8.88 -9.09 -26.43
C SER A 50 -7.60 -8.53 -27.02
N PRO A 51 -7.54 -8.21 -28.33
CA PRO A 51 -6.33 -7.71 -28.96
C PRO A 51 -5.80 -6.54 -28.15
N ARG A 52 -4.68 -6.77 -27.47
CA ARG A 52 -4.08 -5.78 -26.57
C ARG A 52 -3.70 -4.58 -27.43
N LEU A 53 -4.21 -3.40 -27.07
CA LEU A 53 -3.89 -2.16 -27.77
C LEU A 53 -2.38 -1.90 -27.69
N LYS A 54 -1.65 -2.25 -28.75
CA LYS A 54 -0.23 -1.89 -28.96
C LYS A 54 -0.19 -0.53 -29.66
N HIS A 55 -0.30 0.54 -28.89
CA HIS A 55 -0.10 1.90 -29.39
C HIS A 55 1.14 2.49 -28.74
N GLN A 56 1.88 3.35 -29.44
CA GLN A 56 3.09 4.03 -28.91
C GLN A 56 2.81 4.89 -27.66
N LEU A 57 1.55 5.27 -27.44
CA LEU A 57 1.09 5.97 -26.24
C LEU A 57 0.72 5.03 -25.08
N TYR A 58 0.66 3.72 -25.31
CA TYR A 58 0.42 2.71 -24.29
C TYR A 58 1.76 2.07 -23.92
N GLY A 59 2.17 2.25 -22.66
CA GLY A 59 3.36 1.60 -22.12
C GLY A 59 3.28 0.07 -22.20
N GLU A 60 4.43 -0.59 -22.23
CA GLU A 60 4.50 -2.04 -22.28
C GLU A 60 3.85 -2.70 -21.05
N ASP A 61 3.26 -3.88 -21.24
CA ASP A 61 2.69 -4.68 -20.15
C ASP A 61 3.73 -5.03 -19.06
N SER A 62 5.03 -4.97 -19.37
CA SER A 62 6.14 -5.14 -18.42
C SER A 62 6.09 -4.14 -17.26
N LEU A 63 5.47 -2.96 -17.44
CA LEU A 63 5.23 -2.00 -16.37
C LEU A 63 4.30 -2.55 -15.29
N THR A 64 3.41 -3.50 -15.60
CA THR A 64 2.55 -4.13 -14.60
C THR A 64 3.30 -5.12 -13.69
N ALA A 65 4.39 -5.70 -14.19
CA ALA A 65 5.28 -6.57 -13.42
C ALA A 65 6.16 -5.73 -12.49
N GLY A 66 5.59 -5.28 -11.39
CA GLY A 66 6.30 -4.46 -10.39
C GLY A 66 5.45 -3.37 -9.75
N ILE A 67 4.23 -3.10 -10.26
CA ILE A 67 3.33 -2.06 -9.73
C ILE A 67 3.13 -2.20 -8.22
N LEU A 68 2.96 -3.44 -7.74
CA LEU A 68 2.81 -3.72 -6.32
C LEU A 68 4.02 -3.24 -5.51
N GLN A 69 5.23 -3.53 -5.96
CA GLN A 69 6.45 -3.08 -5.30
C GLN A 69 6.65 -1.57 -5.44
N GLN A 70 6.34 -0.99 -6.61
CA GLN A 70 6.45 0.44 -6.86
C GLN A 70 5.46 1.26 -6.02
N SER A 71 4.29 0.70 -5.70
CA SER A 71 3.26 1.34 -4.88
C SER A 71 3.71 1.64 -3.44
N LEU A 72 4.73 0.93 -2.94
CA LEU A 72 5.34 1.20 -1.63
C LEU A 72 5.85 2.64 -1.55
N MET A 73 6.41 3.18 -2.64
CA MET A 73 6.94 4.55 -2.68
C MET A 73 5.84 5.60 -2.61
N GLY A 74 4.68 5.34 -3.22
CA GLY A 74 3.53 6.24 -3.22
C GLY A 74 2.76 6.24 -1.89
N MET A 75 3.04 5.29 -1.00
CA MET A 75 2.25 5.04 0.21
C MET A 75 2.28 6.22 1.18
N SER A 76 3.48 6.75 1.48
CA SER A 76 3.64 7.88 2.43
C SER A 76 2.92 9.15 1.96
N HIS A 77 2.84 9.38 0.65
CA HIS A 77 2.13 10.53 0.08
C HIS A 77 0.61 10.30 0.03
N SER A 78 0.19 9.11 -0.41
CA SER A 78 -1.22 8.80 -0.68
C SER A 78 -2.02 8.50 0.58
N LEU A 79 -1.39 7.98 1.62
CA LEU A 79 -2.06 7.59 2.87
C LEU A 79 -2.71 8.78 3.60
N PRO A 80 -2.03 9.93 3.82
CA PRO A 80 -2.69 11.11 4.36
C PRO A 80 -3.87 11.57 3.51
N LEU A 81 -3.77 11.51 2.18
CA LEU A 81 -4.86 11.90 1.28
C LEU A 81 -6.06 10.97 1.41
N LEU A 82 -5.82 9.65 1.53
CA LEU A 82 -6.86 8.66 1.77
C LEU A 82 -7.58 8.92 3.10
N LEU A 83 -6.81 9.15 4.17
CA LEU A 83 -7.36 9.34 5.52
C LEU A 83 -8.06 10.68 5.72
N HIS A 84 -8.00 11.61 4.77
CA HIS A 84 -8.86 12.81 4.79
C HIS A 84 -10.22 12.57 4.12
N LYS A 85 -10.43 11.45 3.43
CA LYS A 85 -11.69 11.12 2.74
C LYS A 85 -12.59 10.26 3.65
N GLU A 86 -13.90 10.42 3.52
CA GLU A 86 -14.87 9.47 4.09
C GLU A 86 -14.85 8.15 3.30
N PRO A 87 -15.00 6.98 3.95
CA PRO A 87 -15.20 6.75 5.40
C PRO A 87 -13.89 6.62 6.20
N TRP A 88 -12.73 6.84 5.56
CA TRP A 88 -11.41 6.48 6.08
C TRP A 88 -10.95 7.38 7.23
N CYS A 89 -11.33 8.65 7.22
CA CYS A 89 -11.01 9.60 8.30
C CYS A 89 -11.41 9.10 9.69
N ASN A 90 -12.59 8.48 9.80
CA ASN A 90 -13.11 7.89 11.04
C ASN A 90 -12.35 6.64 11.51
N GLN A 91 -11.52 6.05 10.65
CA GLN A 91 -10.73 4.85 10.93
C GLN A 91 -9.23 5.14 11.10
N THR A 92 -8.80 6.41 11.04
CA THR A 92 -7.38 6.82 11.12
C THR A 92 -6.61 6.14 12.25
N HIS A 93 -7.20 6.02 13.44
CA HIS A 93 -6.59 5.34 14.59
C HIS A 93 -6.21 3.88 14.30
N LYS A 94 -7.06 3.12 13.60
CA LYS A 94 -6.77 1.72 13.24
C LYS A 94 -5.59 1.60 12.27
N PHE A 95 -5.48 2.53 11.33
CA PHE A 95 -4.35 2.58 10.42
C PHE A 95 -3.05 2.88 11.18
N LEU A 96 -3.08 3.82 12.12
CA LEU A 96 -1.93 4.13 12.97
C LEU A 96 -1.51 2.94 13.83
N ASP A 97 -2.46 2.31 14.53
CA ASP A 97 -2.19 1.16 15.39
C ASP A 97 -1.62 -0.02 14.59
N TRP A 98 -2.16 -0.29 13.41
CA TRP A 98 -1.69 -1.36 12.54
C TRP A 98 -0.30 -1.07 11.96
N LEU A 99 -0.04 0.16 11.50
CA LEU A 99 1.28 0.55 11.00
C LEU A 99 2.34 0.54 12.09
N LEU A 100 1.99 0.94 13.32
CA LEU A 100 2.84 0.81 14.49
C LEU A 100 3.20 -0.65 14.77
N SER A 101 2.19 -1.54 14.77
CA SER A 101 2.40 -2.98 14.93
C SER A 101 3.32 -3.58 13.86
N ILE A 102 3.28 -3.09 12.62
CA ILE A 102 4.20 -3.51 11.56
C ILE A 102 5.61 -2.97 11.82
N SER A 103 5.72 -1.70 12.23
CA SER A 103 7.01 -1.04 12.45
C SER A 103 7.80 -1.62 13.64
N GLU A 104 7.08 -2.18 14.61
CA GLU A 104 7.59 -2.85 15.83
C GLU A 104 7.63 -4.38 15.69
N GLY A 105 7.18 -4.93 14.55
CA GLY A 105 7.04 -6.37 14.36
C GLY A 105 8.38 -7.10 14.19
N PRO A 106 8.41 -8.43 14.41
CA PRO A 106 9.63 -9.23 14.33
C PRO A 106 10.17 -9.33 12.90
N GLU A 107 11.48 -9.11 12.73
CA GLU A 107 12.19 -9.14 11.43
C GLU A 107 12.14 -10.53 10.75
N GLN A 108 11.83 -11.58 11.51
CA GLN A 108 11.63 -12.93 10.99
C GLN A 108 10.39 -13.02 10.09
N ASN A 109 9.37 -12.19 10.34
CA ASN A 109 8.06 -12.27 9.67
C ASN A 109 7.78 -11.09 8.73
N LEU A 110 8.58 -10.03 8.78
CA LEU A 110 8.41 -8.81 7.98
C LEU A 110 9.73 -8.45 7.30
N SER A 111 9.71 -8.07 6.03
CA SER A 111 10.91 -7.53 5.39
C SER A 111 11.25 -6.13 5.91
N ALA A 112 12.54 -5.80 5.82
CA ALA A 112 13.03 -4.45 6.08
C ALA A 112 12.32 -3.41 5.21
N THR A 113 11.98 -3.74 3.96
CA THR A 113 11.23 -2.86 3.05
C THR A 113 9.85 -2.54 3.60
N THR A 114 9.11 -3.56 4.06
CA THR A 114 7.78 -3.39 4.68
C THR A 114 7.86 -2.54 5.94
N ILE A 115 8.81 -2.85 6.84
CA ILE A 115 9.03 -2.09 8.09
C ILE A 115 9.37 -0.62 7.79
N ASN A 116 10.32 -0.37 6.89
CA ASN A 116 10.75 0.99 6.55
C ASN A 116 9.64 1.78 5.86
N THR A 117 8.84 1.14 5.01
CA THR A 117 7.70 1.80 4.37
C THR A 117 6.61 2.14 5.39
N ALA A 118 6.34 1.25 6.35
CA ALA A 118 5.41 1.55 7.44
C ALA A 118 5.88 2.73 8.30
N LYS A 119 7.18 2.77 8.64
CA LYS A 119 7.79 3.91 9.35
C LYS A 119 7.67 5.22 8.55
N ALA A 120 7.96 5.19 7.25
CA ALA A 120 7.84 6.37 6.39
C ALA A 120 6.40 6.90 6.33
N ALA A 121 5.41 6.01 6.28
CA ALA A 121 4.00 6.38 6.32
C ALA A 121 3.54 6.91 7.68
N LEU A 122 4.02 6.36 8.79
CA LEU A 122 3.78 6.94 10.12
C LEU A 122 4.34 8.37 10.18
N MET A 123 5.54 8.60 9.64
CA MET A 123 6.15 9.93 9.60
C MET A 123 5.38 10.93 8.72
N SER A 124 4.67 10.48 7.68
CA SER A 124 3.82 11.36 6.87
C SER A 124 2.51 11.74 7.58
N LEU A 125 2.05 10.92 8.53
CA LEU A 125 0.86 11.18 9.33
C LEU A 125 1.13 12.06 10.57
N LYS A 126 2.37 12.48 10.80
CA LYS A 126 2.79 13.24 12.00
C LYS A 126 1.99 14.52 12.27
N SER A 127 1.44 15.14 11.22
CA SER A 127 0.67 16.38 11.32
C SER A 127 -0.80 16.15 11.68
N SER A 128 -1.30 14.91 11.59
CA SER A 128 -2.69 14.54 11.88
C SER A 128 -3.04 14.72 13.36
N ALA A 129 -4.27 15.17 13.65
CA ALA A 129 -4.77 15.35 15.02
C ALA A 129 -4.75 14.04 15.81
N GLU A 130 -5.00 12.91 15.15
CA GLU A 130 -4.95 11.57 15.74
C GLU A 130 -3.53 11.17 16.14
N PHE A 131 -2.51 11.56 15.35
CA PHE A 131 -1.11 11.28 15.64
C PHE A 131 -0.58 12.12 16.82
N LYS A 132 -1.14 13.33 17.01
CA LYS A 132 -0.80 14.21 18.14
C LYS A 132 -1.37 13.73 19.48
N LYS A 133 -2.20 12.68 19.50
CA LYS A 133 -2.65 12.06 20.74
C LYS A 133 -1.45 11.49 21.48
N LYS A 134 -1.35 11.78 22.79
CA LYS A 134 -0.21 11.40 23.63
C LYS A 134 0.15 9.92 23.51
N ALA A 135 -0.84 9.03 23.49
CA ALA A 135 -0.63 7.58 23.38
C ALA A 135 0.13 7.17 22.10
N VAL A 136 -0.20 7.77 20.95
CA VAL A 136 0.44 7.48 19.66
C VAL A 136 1.85 8.08 19.64
N TRP A 137 1.99 9.32 20.10
CA TRP A 137 3.26 10.04 20.10
C TRP A 137 4.32 9.36 20.98
N THR A 138 3.94 8.87 22.15
CA THR A 138 4.87 8.19 23.08
C THR A 138 5.38 6.86 22.48
N ARG A 139 4.51 6.13 21.77
CA ARG A 139 4.85 4.85 21.14
C ARG A 139 5.75 5.00 19.92
N VAL A 140 5.49 6.00 19.07
CA VAL A 140 6.34 6.26 17.88
C VAL A 140 7.75 6.73 18.26
N TYR A 141 7.89 7.53 19.31
CA TYR A 141 9.16 8.14 19.71
C TYR A 141 9.87 7.43 20.88
N GLY A 142 9.30 6.35 21.42
CA GLY A 142 9.95 5.47 22.40
C GLY A 142 10.32 6.15 23.73
N TRP A 143 9.44 7.01 24.25
CA TRP A 143 9.57 7.59 25.59
C TRP A 143 9.03 6.67 26.69
#